data_AF-A0A2G9U2I0-F1
#
_entry.id   AF-A0A2G9U2I0-F1
#
_cell.length_a   1.000
_cell.length_b   1.000
_cell.length_c   1.000
_cell.angle_alpha   90.00
_cell.angle_beta   90.00
_cell.angle_gamma   90.00
#
_symmetry.space_group_name_H-M   'P 1'
#
loop_
_entity.id
_entity.type
_entity.pdbx_description
1 polymer ?
#
loop_
_entity_poly.entity_id
_entity_poly.type
_entity_poly.pdbx_seq_one_letter_code
_entity_poly.pdbx_strand_id
1 'polypeptide(L)'
;MCKDPLEKTDVDDETSSSGEDDDPELRELEERDNIVMKYEKGPESKDIDPWENPEFDVYAKMDRFGFVHKDPNEATEEERANRRRIAKEVKRESKWLAMDQAWKKGRLPKKLEERTWKGIPEKLRLKVWPRLLGAYELKEARPNLYQELLKRALLVSRDIKQIDLDINRTYRDHLAFRRRYDVK
;
A
#
# COMPACT_ATOMS: atom_id res chain seq x y z
N MET A 1 -55.50 60.68 -21.47
CA MET A 1 -55.48 60.27 -20.05
C MET A 1 -56.27 58.97 -20.00
N CYS A 2 -55.74 57.78 -19.71
CA CYS A 2 -54.66 57.32 -18.82
C CYS A 2 -53.98 56.10 -19.49
N LYS A 3 -52.65 56.07 -19.66
CA LYS A 3 -51.64 55.36 -18.84
C LYS A 3 -51.92 53.85 -18.65
N ASP A 4 -51.10 53.03 -19.31
CA ASP A 4 -50.91 51.58 -19.09
C ASP A 4 -50.45 51.25 -17.65
N PRO A 5 -50.43 49.96 -17.27
CA PRO A 5 -49.14 49.27 -17.42
C PRO A 5 -49.22 47.81 -17.92
N LEU A 6 -48.15 47.45 -18.62
CA LEU A 6 -47.75 46.11 -19.02
C LEU A 6 -47.81 45.11 -17.86
N GLU A 7 -48.49 43.99 -18.09
CA GLU A 7 -48.34 42.78 -17.30
C GLU A 7 -47.08 42.05 -17.79
N LYS A 8 -46.00 42.15 -17.01
CA LYS A 8 -44.83 41.30 -17.16
C LYS A 8 -45.19 39.94 -16.55
N THR A 9 -45.27 38.92 -17.38
CA THR A 9 -45.15 37.54 -16.90
C THR A 9 -43.66 37.27 -16.72
N ASP A 10 -43.18 37.39 -15.49
CA ASP A 10 -41.86 36.93 -15.10
C ASP A 10 -41.82 35.41 -15.28
N VAL A 11 -40.89 34.95 -16.11
CA VAL A 11 -40.52 33.53 -16.21
C VAL A 11 -39.62 33.27 -15.01
N ASP A 12 -40.18 32.69 -13.96
CA ASP A 12 -39.40 32.17 -12.84
C ASP A 12 -38.61 30.94 -13.34
N ASP A 13 -37.38 31.20 -13.79
CA ASP A 13 -36.30 30.22 -13.85
C ASP A 13 -35.84 29.90 -12.43
N GLU A 14 -36.72 29.24 -11.68
CA GLU A 14 -36.37 28.55 -10.44
C GLU A 14 -35.64 27.26 -10.81
N THR A 15 -34.41 27.40 -11.28
CA THR A 15 -33.41 26.32 -11.19
C THR A 15 -33.12 26.13 -9.70
N SER A 16 -34.02 25.39 -9.04
CA SER A 16 -33.93 25.03 -7.63
C SER A 16 -32.77 24.05 -7.44
N SER A 17 -31.60 24.64 -7.19
CA SER A 17 -30.34 24.04 -6.74
C SER A 17 -30.46 23.41 -5.35
N SER A 18 -31.35 22.41 -5.20
CA SER A 18 -31.75 21.86 -3.89
C SER A 18 -31.91 20.33 -3.92
N GLY A 19 -31.02 19.60 -4.63
CA GLY A 19 -31.08 18.14 -4.64
C GLY A 19 -29.78 17.41 -4.98
N GLU A 20 -28.68 18.11 -5.24
CA GLU A 20 -27.41 17.47 -5.63
C GLU A 20 -26.66 16.87 -4.43
N ASP A 21 -26.76 17.46 -3.23
CA ASP A 21 -26.05 17.00 -2.03
C ASP A 21 -26.60 15.70 -1.40
N ASP A 22 -27.77 15.21 -1.84
CA ASP A 22 -28.42 13.99 -1.32
C ASP A 22 -28.29 12.78 -2.24
N ASP A 23 -27.61 12.90 -3.39
CA ASP A 23 -27.31 11.75 -4.23
C ASP A 23 -26.24 10.85 -3.55
N PRO A 24 -26.59 9.60 -3.17
CA PRO A 24 -25.63 8.69 -2.55
C PRO A 24 -24.43 8.39 -3.46
N GLU A 25 -24.61 8.42 -4.79
CA GLU A 25 -23.52 8.16 -5.73
C GLU A 25 -22.52 9.32 -5.76
N LEU A 26 -23.00 10.56 -5.68
CA LEU A 26 -22.14 11.74 -5.61
C LEU A 26 -21.28 11.74 -4.33
N ARG A 27 -21.89 11.43 -3.17
CA ARG A 27 -21.14 11.33 -1.90
C ARG A 27 -20.04 10.27 -1.94
N GLU A 28 -20.32 9.11 -2.53
CA GLU A 28 -19.31 8.06 -2.69
C GLU A 28 -18.14 8.52 -3.56
N LEU A 29 -18.42 9.27 -4.63
CA LEU A 29 -17.40 9.84 -5.51
C LEU A 29 -16.55 10.89 -4.79
N GLU A 30 -17.17 11.81 -4.05
CA GLU A 30 -16.48 12.83 -3.27
C GLU A 30 -15.59 12.22 -2.18
N GLU A 31 -16.09 11.25 -1.42
CA GLU A 31 -15.31 10.53 -0.43
C GLU A 31 -14.09 9.83 -1.05
N ARG A 32 -14.28 9.20 -2.22
CA ARG A 32 -13.20 8.54 -2.96
C ARG A 32 -12.13 9.55 -3.38
N ASP A 33 -12.54 10.68 -3.97
CA ASP A 33 -11.62 11.74 -4.41
C ASP A 33 -10.88 12.36 -3.24
N ASN A 34 -11.55 12.57 -2.11
CA ASN A 34 -10.93 13.04 -0.87
C ASN A 34 -9.84 12.08 -0.38
N ILE A 35 -10.08 10.76 -0.42
CA ILE A 35 -9.07 9.76 -0.05
C ILE A 35 -7.87 9.84 -1.00
N VAL A 36 -8.11 9.86 -2.32
CA VAL A 36 -7.04 9.96 -3.32
C VAL A 36 -6.19 11.21 -3.07
N MET A 37 -6.83 12.36 -2.86
CA MET A 37 -6.15 13.62 -2.56
C MET A 37 -5.28 13.55 -1.31
N LYS A 38 -5.70 12.82 -0.26
CA LYS A 38 -4.85 12.60 0.93
C LYS A 38 -3.58 11.81 0.60
N TYR A 39 -3.70 10.74 -0.21
CA TYR A 39 -2.53 9.97 -0.66
C TYR A 39 -1.60 10.78 -1.57
N GLU A 40 -2.13 11.67 -2.41
CA GLU A 40 -1.30 12.55 -3.25
C GLU A 40 -0.53 13.61 -2.42
N LYS A 41 -1.16 14.17 -1.39
CA LYS A 41 -0.51 15.15 -0.48
C LYS A 41 0.51 14.50 0.45
N GLY A 42 0.37 13.20 0.71
CA GLY A 42 1.27 12.45 1.58
C GLY A 42 1.00 12.66 3.08
N PRO A 43 1.85 12.06 3.94
CA PRO A 43 1.58 11.91 5.38
C PRO A 43 1.77 13.20 6.20
N GLU A 44 2.33 14.26 5.61
CA GLU A 44 2.59 15.56 6.26
C GLU A 44 1.48 16.59 5.99
N SER A 45 0.39 16.18 5.31
CA SER A 45 -0.76 17.04 5.07
C SER A 45 -1.39 17.52 6.38
N LYS A 46 -1.71 18.82 6.46
CA LYS A 46 -2.41 19.43 7.62
C LYS A 46 -3.83 18.90 7.82
N ASP A 47 -4.37 18.22 6.81
CA ASP A 47 -5.72 17.65 6.79
C ASP A 47 -5.77 16.25 7.43
N ILE A 48 -4.67 15.76 8.02
CA ILE A 48 -4.58 14.47 8.69
C ILE A 48 -4.71 14.68 10.19
N ASP A 49 -5.71 14.03 10.78
CA ASP A 49 -5.93 14.13 12.21
C ASP A 49 -4.78 13.49 13.01
N PRO A 50 -4.37 14.08 14.15
CA PRO A 50 -3.25 13.56 14.96
C PRO A 50 -3.41 12.10 15.40
N TRP A 51 -4.64 11.59 15.54
CA TRP A 51 -4.89 10.18 15.89
C TRP A 51 -4.69 9.22 14.71
N GLU A 52 -4.73 9.69 13.46
CA GLU A 52 -4.44 8.87 12.29
C GLU A 52 -2.95 8.53 12.21
N ASN A 53 -2.08 9.41 12.71
CA ASN A 53 -0.62 9.26 12.75
C ASN A 53 -0.06 9.61 14.14
N PRO A 54 -0.35 8.81 15.19
CA PRO A 54 0.12 9.10 16.54
C PRO A 54 1.65 9.08 16.61
N GLU A 55 2.24 9.77 17.57
CA GLU A 55 3.68 9.74 17.83
C GLU A 55 4.10 8.42 18.53
N PHE A 56 5.40 8.09 18.50
CA PHE A 56 5.92 6.88 19.14
C PHE A 56 6.03 7.09 20.66
N ASP A 57 5.86 6.02 21.43
CA ASP A 57 6.48 5.95 22.75
C ASP A 57 7.97 5.61 22.56
N VAL A 58 8.86 6.50 23.02
CA VAL A 58 10.31 6.50 22.73
C VAL A 58 11.02 5.20 23.20
N TYR A 59 10.35 4.40 24.02
CA TYR A 59 10.92 3.22 24.69
C TYR A 59 10.59 1.86 24.05
N ALA A 60 9.82 1.82 22.96
CA ALA A 60 9.40 0.55 22.37
C ALA A 60 10.53 -0.13 21.56
N LYS A 61 10.73 -1.44 21.77
CA LYS A 61 11.79 -2.23 21.12
C LYS A 61 11.29 -2.79 19.79
N MET A 62 12.08 -2.62 18.72
CA MET A 62 11.76 -3.13 17.38
C MET A 62 12.43 -4.48 17.11
N ASP A 63 11.79 -5.32 16.31
CA ASP A 63 12.37 -6.56 15.78
C ASP A 63 13.24 -6.33 14.52
N ARG A 64 13.70 -7.44 13.91
CA ARG A 64 14.51 -7.42 12.69
C ARG A 64 13.76 -6.89 11.46
N PHE A 65 12.44 -7.02 11.41
CA PHE A 65 11.62 -6.62 10.27
C PHE A 65 11.08 -5.19 10.40
N GLY A 66 11.09 -4.63 11.60
CA GLY A 66 10.62 -3.28 11.90
C GLY A 66 9.28 -3.25 12.66
N PHE A 67 8.82 -4.38 13.18
CA PHE A 67 7.66 -4.46 14.08
C PHE A 67 8.05 -4.02 15.49
N VAL A 68 7.17 -3.26 16.12
CA VAL A 68 7.33 -2.71 17.46
C VAL A 68 6.65 -3.62 18.46
N HIS A 69 7.42 -4.14 19.42
CA HIS A 69 6.91 -4.99 20.49
C HIS A 69 6.58 -4.16 21.72
N LYS A 70 5.40 -4.41 22.30
CA LYS A 70 4.95 -3.75 23.54
C LYS A 70 5.71 -4.30 24.75
N ASP A 71 5.99 -5.60 24.77
CA ASP A 71 6.80 -6.23 25.81
C ASP A 71 8.27 -6.37 25.35
N PRO A 72 9.23 -5.75 26.06
CA PRO A 72 10.65 -5.92 25.78
C PRO A 72 11.14 -7.38 25.78
N ASN A 73 10.46 -8.28 26.50
CA ASN A 73 10.80 -9.69 26.58
C ASN A 73 10.46 -10.43 25.28
N GLU A 74 9.35 -10.10 24.62
CA GLU A 74 8.95 -10.69 23.33
C GLU A 74 10.01 -10.44 22.26
N ALA A 75 10.43 -9.17 22.12
CA ALA A 75 11.50 -8.80 21.21
C ALA A 75 12.82 -9.52 21.54
N THR A 76 13.13 -9.76 22.82
CA THR A 76 14.38 -10.37 23.24
C THR A 76 14.44 -11.88 22.95
N GLU A 77 13.32 -12.59 23.11
CA GLU A 77 13.24 -14.00 22.72
C GLU A 77 13.30 -14.18 21.20
N GLU A 78 12.65 -13.29 20.46
CA GLU A 78 12.72 -13.28 19.00
C GLU A 78 14.14 -13.03 18.48
N GLU A 79 14.84 -12.06 19.07
CA GLU A 79 16.27 -11.81 18.80
C GLU A 79 17.14 -13.04 19.08
N ARG A 80 16.91 -13.74 20.20
CA ARG A 80 17.68 -14.94 20.56
C ARG A 80 17.42 -16.08 19.58
N ALA A 81 16.17 -16.29 19.15
CA ALA A 81 15.81 -17.24 18.11
C ALA A 81 16.44 -16.86 16.76
N ASN A 82 16.45 -15.57 16.42
CA ASN A 82 17.01 -15.03 15.19
C ASN A 82 18.52 -15.28 15.09
N ARG A 83 19.31 -15.09 16.16
CA ARG A 83 20.76 -15.39 16.16
C ARG A 83 21.07 -16.83 15.73
N ARG A 84 20.29 -17.81 16.19
CA ARG A 84 20.43 -19.22 15.78
C ARG A 84 20.01 -19.46 14.33
N ARG A 85 19.05 -18.69 13.82
CA ARG A 85 18.59 -18.74 12.42
C ARG A 85 19.63 -18.14 11.47
N ILE A 86 20.23 -16.99 11.81
CA ILE A 86 21.23 -16.29 10.98
C ILE A 86 22.39 -17.22 10.59
N ALA A 87 22.95 -17.98 11.54
CA ALA A 87 24.04 -18.92 11.25
C ALA A 87 23.62 -20.02 10.24
N LYS A 88 22.36 -20.46 10.29
CA LYS A 88 21.79 -21.41 9.31
C LYS A 88 21.52 -20.71 7.97
N GLU A 89 21.06 -19.46 7.97
CA GLU A 89 20.83 -18.66 6.76
C GLU A 89 22.12 -18.45 5.98
N VAL A 90 23.22 -18.09 6.63
CA VAL A 90 24.53 -17.89 5.95
C VAL A 90 24.98 -19.16 5.21
N LYS A 91 24.82 -20.33 5.82
CA LYS A 91 25.13 -21.63 5.16
C LYS A 91 24.19 -21.94 3.99
N ARG A 92 22.95 -21.46 4.02
CA ARG A 92 21.99 -21.60 2.92
C ARG A 92 22.27 -20.58 1.81
N GLU A 93 22.65 -19.36 2.15
CA GLU A 93 22.96 -18.27 1.22
C GLU A 93 24.02 -18.70 0.19
N SER A 94 25.14 -19.28 0.62
CA SER A 94 26.19 -19.74 -0.29
C SER A 94 25.69 -20.79 -1.29
N LYS A 95 24.89 -21.76 -0.82
CA LYS A 95 24.28 -22.79 -1.67
C LYS A 95 23.28 -22.17 -2.65
N TRP A 96 22.50 -21.20 -2.21
CA TRP A 96 21.53 -20.51 -3.05
C TRP A 96 22.20 -19.60 -4.08
N LEU A 97 23.29 -18.91 -3.74
CA LEU A 97 24.07 -18.11 -4.69
C LEU A 97 24.64 -18.96 -5.82
N ALA A 98 25.25 -20.10 -5.51
CA ALA A 98 25.74 -21.03 -6.53
C ALA A 98 24.59 -21.54 -7.42
N MET A 99 23.43 -21.79 -6.83
CA MET A 99 22.24 -22.24 -7.55
C MET A 99 21.66 -21.14 -8.46
N ASP A 100 21.57 -19.91 -7.98
CA ASP A 100 21.10 -18.75 -8.75
C ASP A 100 22.03 -18.45 -9.94
N GLN A 101 23.35 -18.56 -9.75
CA GLN A 101 24.31 -18.41 -10.84
C GLN A 101 24.12 -19.49 -11.92
N ALA A 102 23.88 -20.74 -11.54
CA ALA A 102 23.57 -21.81 -12.49
C ALA A 102 22.23 -21.54 -13.21
N TRP A 103 21.24 -21.03 -12.46
CA TRP A 103 19.92 -20.71 -13.00
C TRP A 103 19.96 -19.54 -13.98
N LYS A 104 20.81 -18.53 -13.77
CA LYS A 104 21.01 -17.43 -14.74
C LYS A 104 21.57 -17.91 -16.08
N LYS A 105 22.30 -19.04 -16.11
CA LYS A 105 22.83 -19.65 -17.33
C LYS A 105 21.79 -20.50 -18.09
N GLY A 106 20.50 -20.29 -17.83
CA GLY A 106 19.39 -21.01 -18.47
C GLY A 106 19.16 -22.43 -17.98
N ARG A 107 19.88 -22.90 -16.94
CA ARG A 107 19.70 -24.25 -16.40
C ARG A 107 18.78 -24.23 -15.20
N LEU A 108 17.60 -24.83 -15.30
CA LEU A 108 16.71 -24.98 -14.15
C LEU A 108 17.42 -25.83 -13.08
N PRO A 109 17.66 -25.31 -11.86
CA PRO A 109 18.37 -26.08 -10.85
C PRO A 109 17.53 -27.25 -10.34
N LYS A 110 18.07 -28.47 -10.39
CA LYS A 110 17.38 -29.69 -9.94
C LYS A 110 16.87 -29.64 -8.49
N LYS A 111 17.51 -28.83 -7.62
CA LYS A 111 17.17 -28.69 -6.19
C LYS A 111 16.38 -27.42 -5.88
N LEU A 112 15.88 -26.72 -6.90
CA LEU A 112 15.18 -25.44 -6.71
C LEU A 112 13.93 -25.62 -5.84
N GLU A 113 13.07 -26.56 -6.19
CA GLU A 113 11.83 -26.84 -5.46
C GLU A 113 12.10 -27.25 -4.01
N GLU A 114 12.92 -28.29 -3.79
CA GLU A 114 13.28 -28.79 -2.46
C GLU A 114 13.86 -27.68 -1.57
N ARG A 115 14.71 -26.81 -2.12
CA ARG A 115 15.29 -25.70 -1.36
C ARG A 115 14.31 -24.58 -1.11
N THR A 116 13.38 -24.33 -2.03
CA THR A 116 12.32 -23.33 -1.87
C THR A 116 11.42 -23.70 -0.69
N TRP A 117 11.00 -24.97 -0.60
CA TRP A 117 10.23 -25.49 0.54
C TRP A 117 10.99 -25.40 1.87
N LYS A 118 12.32 -25.56 1.86
CA LYS A 118 13.15 -25.35 3.05
C LYS A 118 13.27 -23.89 3.46
N GLY A 119 12.94 -22.96 2.56
CA GLY A 119 13.00 -21.52 2.75
C GLY A 119 14.14 -20.86 1.97
N ILE A 120 13.77 -19.81 1.24
CA ILE A 120 14.69 -18.90 0.56
C ILE A 120 15.32 -17.97 1.60
N PRO A 121 16.67 -17.84 1.63
CA PRO A 121 17.37 -16.89 2.49
C PRO A 121 16.86 -15.47 2.26
N GLU A 122 16.68 -14.71 3.34
CA GLU A 122 16.07 -13.39 3.32
C GLU A 122 16.69 -12.46 2.27
N LYS A 123 18.02 -12.36 2.23
CA LYS A 123 18.76 -11.51 1.28
C LYS A 123 18.52 -11.85 -0.20
N LEU A 124 18.03 -13.06 -0.49
CA LEU A 124 17.77 -13.52 -1.84
C LEU A 124 16.29 -13.47 -2.21
N ARG A 125 15.37 -13.24 -1.26
CA ARG A 125 13.92 -13.22 -1.53
C ARG A 125 13.54 -12.15 -2.54
N LEU A 126 14.09 -10.95 -2.41
CA LEU A 126 13.86 -9.82 -3.33
C LEU A 126 14.23 -10.12 -4.79
N LYS A 127 15.03 -11.17 -5.03
CA LYS A 127 15.45 -11.59 -6.36
C LYS A 127 14.80 -12.89 -6.81
N VAL A 128 14.70 -13.87 -5.90
CA VAL A 128 14.22 -15.21 -6.23
C VAL A 128 12.70 -15.24 -6.33
N TRP A 129 11.96 -14.53 -5.46
CA TRP A 129 10.50 -14.51 -5.52
C TRP A 129 9.97 -13.89 -6.81
N PRO A 130 10.41 -12.69 -7.24
CA PRO A 130 9.92 -12.12 -8.50
C PRO A 130 10.22 -13.04 -9.70
N ARG A 131 11.39 -13.70 -9.69
CA ARG A 131 11.76 -14.67 -10.72
C ARG A 131 10.87 -15.92 -10.73
N LEU A 132 10.55 -16.48 -9.55
CA LEU A 132 9.64 -17.63 -9.45
C LEU A 132 8.22 -17.29 -9.92
N LEU A 133 7.78 -16.05 -9.66
CA LEU A 133 6.47 -15.55 -10.03
C LEU A 133 6.38 -15.06 -11.49
N GLY A 134 7.48 -15.08 -12.24
CA GLY A 134 7.51 -14.54 -13.60
C GLY A 134 7.34 -13.01 -13.65
N ALA A 135 7.57 -12.32 -12.54
CA ALA A 135 7.31 -10.89 -12.41
C ALA A 135 8.30 -10.04 -13.21
N TYR A 136 9.54 -10.53 -13.41
CA TYR A 136 10.52 -9.83 -14.26
C TYR A 136 10.12 -9.89 -15.73
N GLU A 137 9.76 -11.08 -16.21
CA GLU A 137 9.29 -11.32 -17.57
C GLU A 137 8.02 -10.50 -17.86
N LEU A 138 7.09 -10.44 -16.90
CA LEU A 138 5.89 -9.62 -17.00
C LEU A 138 6.21 -8.12 -17.10
N LYS A 139 7.15 -7.63 -16.27
CA LYS A 139 7.57 -6.24 -16.25
C LYS A 139 8.33 -5.85 -17.52
N GLU A 140 9.17 -6.73 -18.05
CA GLU A 140 9.88 -6.52 -19.32
C GLU A 140 8.92 -6.53 -20.51
N ALA A 141 7.95 -7.45 -20.52
CA ALA A 141 6.95 -7.51 -21.58
C ALA A 141 6.00 -6.30 -21.57
N ARG A 142 5.73 -5.70 -20.40
CA ARG A 142 4.81 -4.58 -20.23
C ARG A 142 5.32 -3.54 -19.21
N PRO A 143 6.32 -2.71 -19.58
CA PRO A 143 7.01 -1.82 -18.63
C PRO A 143 6.11 -0.75 -17.99
N ASN A 144 5.08 -0.29 -18.69
CA ASN A 144 4.19 0.78 -18.23
C ASN A 144 2.88 0.27 -17.60
N LEU A 145 2.64 -1.05 -17.59
CA LEU A 145 1.36 -1.63 -17.17
C LEU A 145 0.95 -1.20 -15.76
N TYR A 146 1.91 -1.17 -14.82
CA TYR A 146 1.62 -0.73 -13.45
C TYR A 146 1.11 0.72 -13.41
N GLN A 147 1.78 1.63 -14.12
CA GLN A 147 1.41 3.06 -14.13
C GLN A 147 0.06 3.29 -14.82
N GLU A 148 -0.22 2.56 -15.89
CA GLU A 148 -1.50 2.60 -16.59
C GLU A 148 -2.65 2.08 -15.71
N LEU A 149 -2.43 0.95 -15.03
CA LEU A 149 -3.41 0.38 -14.09
C LEU A 149 -3.62 1.29 -12.87
N LEU A 150 -2.56 1.88 -12.34
CA LEU A 150 -2.64 2.83 -11.22
C LEU A 150 -3.48 4.05 -11.61
N LYS A 151 -3.18 4.69 -12.74
CA LYS A 151 -3.97 5.82 -13.25
C LYS A 151 -5.44 5.45 -13.44
N ARG A 152 -5.71 4.29 -14.04
CA ARG A 152 -7.08 3.80 -14.20
C ARG A 152 -7.75 3.59 -12.85
N ALA A 153 -7.09 2.93 -11.90
CA ALA A 153 -7.64 2.66 -10.58
C ALA A 153 -7.96 3.96 -9.83
N LEU A 154 -7.09 4.96 -9.89
CA LEU A 154 -7.32 6.27 -9.27
C LEU A 154 -8.50 7.03 -9.89
N LEU A 155 -8.90 6.73 -11.12
CA LEU A 155 -10.05 7.35 -11.78
C LEU A 155 -11.36 6.60 -11.54
N VAL A 156 -11.34 5.25 -11.52
CA VAL A 156 -12.57 4.46 -11.63
C VAL A 156 -12.74 3.37 -10.57
N SER A 157 -11.75 3.15 -9.70
CA SER A 157 -11.83 2.06 -8.71
C SER A 157 -12.86 2.37 -7.63
N ARG A 158 -13.79 1.44 -7.43
CA ARG A 158 -14.78 1.48 -6.34
C ARG A 158 -14.20 0.99 -5.01
N ASP A 159 -13.03 0.36 -5.05
CA ASP A 159 -12.43 -0.29 -3.87
C ASP A 159 -11.57 0.65 -3.03
N ILE A 160 -11.33 1.90 -3.47
CA ILE A 160 -10.41 2.84 -2.79
C ILE A 160 -10.81 3.04 -1.33
N LYS A 161 -12.10 3.25 -1.05
CA LYS A 161 -12.59 3.43 0.32
C LYS A 161 -12.33 2.20 1.19
N GLN A 162 -12.59 1.01 0.66
CA GLN A 162 -12.36 -0.23 1.40
C GLN A 162 -10.87 -0.47 1.65
N ILE A 163 -10.01 -0.24 0.64
CA ILE A 163 -8.55 -0.33 0.78
C ILE A 163 -8.05 0.63 1.86
N ASP A 164 -8.55 1.87 1.87
CA ASP A 164 -8.15 2.87 2.85
C ASP A 164 -8.53 2.49 4.29
N LEU A 165 -9.74 1.96 4.50
CA LEU A 165 -10.19 1.43 5.78
C LEU A 165 -9.33 0.24 6.25
N ASP A 166 -8.85 -0.57 5.33
CA ASP A 166 -8.02 -1.74 5.61
C ASP A 166 -6.58 -1.33 5.95
N ILE A 167 -6.05 -0.30 5.30
CA ILE A 167 -4.74 0.30 5.62
C ILE A 167 -4.72 0.81 7.07
N ASN A 168 -5.79 1.45 7.54
CA ASN A 168 -5.85 1.97 8.92
C ASN A 168 -5.78 0.88 10.01
N ARG A 169 -6.03 -0.38 9.67
CA ARG A 169 -5.99 -1.51 10.62
C ARG A 169 -4.89 -2.53 10.35
N THR A 170 -3.99 -2.26 9.39
CA THR A 170 -2.94 -3.21 8.98
C THR A 170 -1.56 -2.70 9.41
N TYR A 171 -0.82 -3.51 10.16
CA TYR A 171 0.59 -3.27 10.54
C TYR A 171 0.86 -1.89 11.15
N ARG A 172 -0.05 -1.40 12.01
CA ARG A 172 0.06 -0.11 12.70
C ARG A 172 1.21 -0.04 13.71
N ASP A 173 1.72 -1.21 14.12
CA ASP A 173 2.90 -1.43 14.94
C ASP A 173 4.20 -1.54 14.12
N HIS A 174 4.16 -1.42 12.79
CA HIS A 174 5.34 -1.51 11.95
C HIS A 174 5.87 -0.13 11.54
N LEU A 175 7.19 0.10 11.68
CA LEU A 175 7.82 1.40 11.42
C LEU A 175 7.52 1.93 10.00
N ALA A 176 7.52 1.04 9.01
CA ALA A 176 7.29 1.43 7.62
C ALA A 176 5.82 1.60 7.21
N PHE A 177 4.86 1.13 8.02
CA PHE A 177 3.43 1.08 7.65
C PHE A 177 2.52 1.82 8.64
N ARG A 178 3.06 2.28 9.77
CA ARG A 178 2.30 3.02 10.79
C ARG A 178 1.78 4.38 10.33
N ARG A 179 2.36 5.00 9.30
CA ARG A 179 1.92 6.31 8.83
C ARG A 179 0.91 6.11 7.70
N ARG A 180 -0.30 6.65 7.88
CA ARG A 180 -1.29 6.72 6.81
C ARG A 180 -0.83 7.69 5.74
N TYR A 181 -1.25 7.43 4.51
CA TYR A 181 -0.93 8.23 3.33
C TYR A 181 0.57 8.32 3.01
N ASP A 182 1.38 7.42 3.57
CA ASP A 182 2.81 7.30 3.26
C ASP A 182 2.98 6.49 1.96
N VAL A 183 3.00 7.18 0.83
CA VAL A 183 3.24 6.59 -0.49
C VAL A 183 4.74 6.60 -0.75
N LYS A 184 5.44 5.55 -0.30
CA LYS A 184 6.87 5.36 -0.61
C LYS A 184 7.13 5.07 -2.08
#